data_AF-A0A3D1YR38-F1
#
_entry.id   AF-A0A3D1YR38-F1
#
_cell.length_a   1.000
_cell.length_b   1.000
_cell.length_c   1.000
_cell.angle_alpha   90.00
_cell.angle_beta   90.00
_cell.angle_gamma   90.00
#
_symmetry.space_group_name_H-M   'P 1'
#
loop_
_entity.id
_entity.type
_entity.pdbx_description
1 polymer ?
#
loop_
_entity_poly.entity_id
_entity_poly.type
_entity_poly.pdbx_seq_one_letter_code
_entity_poly.pdbx_strand_id
1 'polypeptide(L)'
;MEPTLTTIAYFLFAGFAVGLAVGWWAALQRKDDSNDVINELKREVEAAQAAHRAYEQSVTSHFANTAQLLHRMQDDYRSIYAHIASGAQELCDSEVASQMDDMKHISGSFDVPDHLLDPSQPLDYAPKKSPGETGQLAEDFGLDKTYSTQTS
;
A
#
# COMPACT_ATOMS: atom_id res chain seq x y z
N MET A 1 -58.06 56.11 0.07
CA MET A 1 -58.44 54.67 0.05
C MET A 1 -57.43 53.94 0.92
N GLU A 2 -57.34 54.35 2.19
CA GLU A 2 -56.20 54.07 3.07
C GLU A 2 -56.33 52.81 3.95
N PRO A 3 -57.54 52.42 4.46
CA PRO A 3 -57.63 51.36 5.47
C PRO A 3 -57.50 49.93 4.89
N THR A 4 -57.72 49.76 3.58
CA THR A 4 -57.58 48.46 2.91
C THR A 4 -56.12 48.10 2.65
N LEU A 5 -55.27 49.09 2.40
CA LEU A 5 -53.84 48.88 2.18
C LEU A 5 -53.12 48.46 3.47
N THR A 6 -53.48 49.09 4.61
CA THR A 6 -52.87 48.80 5.90
C THR A 6 -53.22 47.42 6.41
N THR A 7 -54.48 46.98 6.25
CA THR A 7 -54.92 45.63 6.63
C THR A 7 -54.21 44.54 5.83
N ILE A 8 -54.07 44.71 4.50
CA ILE A 8 -53.29 43.79 3.65
C ILE A 8 -51.83 43.74 4.13
N ALA A 9 -51.22 44.89 4.44
CA ALA A 9 -49.85 44.95 4.94
C ALA A 9 -49.69 44.18 6.28
N TYR A 10 -50.63 44.30 7.21
CA TYR A 10 -50.61 43.53 8.47
C TYR A 10 -50.70 42.02 8.25
N PHE A 11 -51.57 41.55 7.35
CA PHE A 11 -51.67 40.12 7.04
C PHE A 11 -50.40 39.58 6.38
N LEU A 12 -49.76 40.35 5.48
CA LEU A 12 -48.48 39.98 4.90
C LEU A 12 -47.37 39.89 5.95
N PHE A 13 -47.31 40.88 6.84
CA PHE A 13 -46.29 40.91 7.90
C PHE A 13 -46.51 39.78 8.93
N ALA A 14 -47.75 39.51 9.30
CA ALA A 14 -48.11 38.42 10.19
C ALA A 14 -47.79 37.05 9.56
N GLY A 15 -48.14 36.86 8.28
CA GLY A 15 -47.81 35.64 7.54
C GLY A 15 -46.29 35.44 7.41
N PHE A 16 -45.55 36.51 7.14
CA PHE A 16 -44.08 36.47 7.08
C PHE A 16 -43.45 36.14 8.44
N ALA A 17 -43.94 36.76 9.52
CA ALA A 17 -43.46 36.49 10.88
C ALA A 17 -43.72 35.03 11.29
N VAL A 18 -44.90 34.50 10.98
CA VAL A 18 -45.24 33.09 11.24
C VAL A 18 -44.38 32.16 10.38
N GLY A 19 -44.19 32.48 9.10
CA GLY A 19 -43.31 31.72 8.21
C GLY A 19 -41.87 31.66 8.71
N LEU A 20 -41.32 32.78 9.18
CA LEU A 20 -39.98 32.82 9.78
C LEU A 20 -39.91 32.03 11.09
N ALA A 21 -40.93 32.13 11.95
CA ALA A 21 -40.96 31.38 13.22
C ALA A 21 -40.98 29.87 12.98
N VAL A 22 -41.84 29.39 12.08
CA VAL A 22 -41.93 27.97 11.71
C VAL A 22 -40.66 27.51 10.99
N GLY A 23 -40.14 28.32 10.06
CA GLY A 23 -38.89 28.03 9.36
C GLY A 23 -37.69 27.91 10.31
N TRP A 24 -37.58 28.81 11.27
CA TRP A 24 -36.53 28.78 12.29
C TRP A 24 -36.65 27.55 13.19
N TRP A 25 -37.87 27.23 13.65
CA TRP A 25 -38.09 26.05 14.50
C TRP A 25 -37.76 24.75 13.76
N ALA A 26 -38.18 24.61 12.50
CA ALA A 26 -37.85 23.45 11.68
C ALA A 26 -36.35 23.34 11.37
N ALA A 27 -35.67 24.46 11.17
CA ALA A 27 -34.21 24.47 10.97
C ALA A 27 -33.45 24.04 12.22
N LEU A 28 -33.93 24.42 13.41
CA LEU A 28 -33.30 24.03 14.68
C LEU A 28 -33.38 22.52 14.94
N GLN A 29 -34.50 21.87 14.59
CA GLN A 29 -34.64 20.42 14.75
C GLN A 29 -33.70 19.60 13.85
N ARG A 30 -33.31 20.13 12.68
CA ARG A 30 -32.45 19.41 11.72
C ARG A 30 -30.96 19.49 12.03
N LYS A 31 -30.54 20.39 12.92
CA LYS A 31 -29.12 20.69 13.14
C LYS A 31 -28.39 19.58 13.93
N ASP A 32 -29.11 18.86 14.79
CA ASP A 32 -28.47 17.88 15.67
C ASP A 32 -28.10 16.59 14.91
N ASP A 33 -29.01 16.04 14.09
CA ASP A 33 -28.77 14.82 13.31
C ASP A 33 -27.56 14.90 12.36
N SER A 34 -27.31 16.06 11.76
CA SER A 34 -26.20 16.21 10.80
C SER A 34 -24.83 16.18 11.48
N ASN A 35 -24.70 16.67 12.72
CA ASN A 35 -23.43 16.68 13.42
C ASN A 35 -23.05 15.27 13.90
N ASP A 36 -24.03 14.47 14.32
CA ASP A 36 -23.80 13.11 14.78
C ASP A 36 -23.33 12.20 13.64
N VAL A 37 -23.92 12.32 12.45
CA VAL A 37 -23.49 11.58 11.26
C VAL A 37 -22.07 11.96 10.84
N ILE A 38 -21.73 13.26 10.87
CA ILE A 38 -20.38 13.73 10.54
C ILE A 38 -19.36 13.21 11.56
N ASN A 39 -19.70 13.23 12.86
CA ASN A 39 -18.84 12.72 13.92
C ASN A 39 -18.63 11.20 13.81
N GLU A 40 -19.67 10.43 13.50
CA GLU A 40 -19.56 8.99 13.30
C GLU A 40 -18.67 8.67 12.09
N LEU A 41 -18.90 9.36 10.96
CA LEU A 41 -18.08 9.18 9.76
C LEU A 41 -16.60 9.52 10.02
N LYS A 42 -16.35 10.60 10.77
CA LYS A 42 -14.98 10.96 11.19
C LYS A 42 -14.35 9.87 12.05
N ARG A 43 -15.12 9.28 12.97
CA ARG A 43 -14.65 8.18 13.82
C ARG A 43 -14.34 6.93 13.01
N GLU A 44 -15.17 6.60 12.04
CA GLU A 44 -14.95 5.45 11.15
C GLU A 44 -13.67 5.62 10.32
N VAL A 45 -13.45 6.81 9.75
CA VAL A 45 -12.21 7.13 9.01
C VAL A 45 -10.98 7.03 9.92
N GLU A 46 -11.06 7.57 11.13
CA GLU A 46 -9.96 7.49 12.09
C GLU A 46 -9.66 6.05 12.51
N ALA A 47 -10.70 5.25 12.75
CA ALA A 47 -10.57 3.83 13.09
C ALA A 47 -9.94 3.02 11.93
N ALA A 48 -10.39 3.23 10.70
CA ALA A 48 -9.82 2.58 9.52
C ALA A 48 -8.35 2.95 9.32
N GLN A 49 -8.01 4.23 9.49
CA GLN A 49 -6.63 4.69 9.37
C GLN A 49 -5.74 4.14 10.48
N ALA A 50 -6.25 4.03 11.71
CA ALA A 50 -5.54 3.41 12.81
C ALA A 50 -5.28 1.91 12.56
N ALA A 51 -6.28 1.19 12.04
CA ALA A 51 -6.13 -0.23 11.66
C ALA A 51 -5.08 -0.41 10.56
N HIS A 52 -5.05 0.48 9.56
CA HIS A 52 -4.04 0.46 8.50
C HIS A 52 -2.62 0.63 9.05
N ARG A 53 -2.39 1.63 9.91
CA ARG A 53 -1.08 1.86 10.53
C ARG A 53 -0.65 0.67 11.40
N ALA A 54 -1.58 0.07 12.13
CA ALA A 54 -1.29 -1.11 12.95
C ALA A 54 -0.87 -2.31 12.08
N TYR A 55 -1.53 -2.50 10.94
CA TYR A 55 -1.15 -3.52 9.95
C TYR A 55 0.24 -3.28 9.37
N GLU A 56 0.52 -2.06 8.90
CA GLU A 56 1.84 -1.68 8.38
C GLU A 56 2.96 -1.93 9.40
N GLN A 57 2.72 -1.58 10.66
CA GLN A 57 3.67 -1.84 11.76
C GLN A 57 3.86 -3.35 12.00
N SER A 58 2.79 -4.14 11.94
CA SER A 58 2.85 -5.60 12.10
C SER A 58 3.67 -6.26 10.99
N VAL A 59 3.44 -5.85 9.74
CA VAL A 59 4.19 -6.35 8.57
C VAL A 59 5.67 -5.97 8.67
N THR A 60 5.96 -4.72 9.01
CA THR A 60 7.34 -4.23 9.18
C THR A 60 8.07 -5.04 10.26
N SER A 61 7.42 -5.27 11.40
CA SER A 61 7.98 -6.08 12.50
C SER A 61 8.20 -7.53 12.09
N HIS A 62 7.27 -8.13 11.33
CA HIS A 62 7.39 -9.50 10.84
C HIS A 62 8.59 -9.66 9.92
N PHE A 63 8.75 -8.78 8.92
CA PHE A 63 9.90 -8.84 8.01
C PHE A 63 11.23 -8.52 8.70
N ALA A 64 11.24 -7.62 9.69
CA ALA A 64 12.44 -7.38 10.50
C ALA A 64 12.85 -8.64 11.29
N ASN A 65 11.90 -9.34 11.90
CA ASN A 65 12.17 -10.60 12.59
C ASN A 65 12.63 -11.70 11.61
N THR A 66 11.93 -11.84 10.48
CA THR A 66 12.31 -12.80 9.42
C THR A 66 13.70 -12.53 8.89
N ALA A 67 14.10 -11.26 8.69
CA ALA A 67 15.46 -10.90 8.28
C ALA A 67 16.51 -11.33 9.31
N GLN A 68 16.23 -11.14 10.61
CA GLN A 68 17.12 -11.64 11.67
C GLN A 68 17.22 -13.16 11.68
N LEU A 69 16.11 -13.86 11.46
CA LEU A 69 16.09 -15.32 11.41
C LEU A 69 16.85 -15.85 10.19
N LEU A 70 16.68 -15.21 9.03
CA LEU A 70 17.41 -15.50 7.80
C LEU A 70 18.92 -15.29 7.97
N HIS A 71 19.33 -14.22 8.67
CA HIS A 71 20.74 -13.96 8.95
C HIS A 71 21.36 -15.09 9.78
N ARG A 72 20.69 -15.53 10.86
CA ARG A 72 21.14 -16.68 11.65
C ARG A 72 21.25 -17.95 10.80
N MET A 73 20.27 -18.20 9.93
CA MET A 73 20.32 -19.34 9.02
C MET A 73 21.51 -19.27 8.05
N GLN A 74 21.85 -18.07 7.57
CA GLN A 74 23.00 -17.87 6.68
C GLN A 74 24.33 -18.11 7.41
N ASP A 75 24.43 -17.66 8.67
CA ASP A 75 25.59 -17.95 9.53
C ASP A 75 25.74 -19.46 9.77
N ASP A 76 24.63 -20.14 10.10
CA ASP A 76 24.60 -21.58 10.29
C ASP A 76 25.00 -22.32 9.01
N TYR A 77 24.48 -21.91 7.84
CA TYR A 77 24.85 -22.47 6.55
C TYR A 77 26.35 -22.31 6.26
N ARG A 78 26.91 -21.13 6.53
CA ARG A 78 28.35 -20.88 6.39
C ARG A 78 29.16 -21.78 7.32
N SER A 79 28.71 -21.98 8.55
CA SER A 79 29.37 -22.85 9.53
C SER A 79 29.40 -24.31 9.07
N ILE A 80 28.28 -24.80 8.53
CA ILE A 80 28.16 -26.16 7.97
C ILE A 80 29.13 -26.31 6.80
N TYR A 81 29.16 -25.35 5.89
CA TYR A 81 30.06 -25.40 4.74
C TYR A 81 31.54 -25.38 5.17
N ALA A 82 31.90 -24.54 6.15
CA ALA A 82 33.24 -24.51 6.71
C ALA A 82 33.61 -25.86 7.35
N HIS A 83 32.67 -26.50 8.05
CA HIS A 83 32.87 -27.82 8.63
C HIS A 83 33.08 -28.89 7.55
N ILE A 84 32.28 -28.89 6.48
CA ILE A 84 32.45 -29.80 5.34
C ILE A 84 33.80 -29.60 4.67
N ALA A 85 34.22 -28.35 4.45
CA ALA A 85 35.53 -28.05 3.88
C ALA A 85 36.67 -28.57 4.77
N SER A 86 36.57 -28.39 6.08
CA SER A 86 37.56 -28.92 7.03
C SER A 86 37.58 -30.45 7.07
N GLY A 87 36.41 -31.10 7.07
CA GLY A 87 36.31 -32.55 7.07
C GLY A 87 36.81 -33.17 5.77
N ALA A 88 36.56 -32.54 4.62
CA ALA A 88 37.11 -33.00 3.35
C ALA A 88 38.64 -32.89 3.30
N GLN A 89 39.24 -31.85 3.88
CA GLN A 89 40.70 -31.74 3.98
C GLN A 89 41.32 -32.87 4.82
N GLU A 90 40.61 -33.33 5.85
CA GLU A 90 41.10 -34.37 6.77
C GLU A 90 40.80 -35.79 6.27
N LEU A 91 39.67 -36.00 5.58
CA LEU A 91 39.22 -37.32 5.14
C LEU A 91 39.46 -37.62 3.65
N CYS A 92 39.70 -36.62 2.80
CA CYS A 92 39.89 -36.83 1.36
C CYS A 92 41.37 -36.77 0.95
N ASP A 93 41.71 -37.51 -0.11
CA ASP A 93 43.04 -37.52 -0.69
C ASP A 93 43.42 -36.14 -1.27
N SER A 94 44.72 -35.84 -1.34
CA SER A 94 45.24 -34.47 -1.56
C SER A 94 44.72 -33.75 -2.81
N GLU A 95 44.28 -34.49 -3.82
CA GLU A 95 43.73 -33.98 -5.08
C GLU A 95 42.34 -33.33 -4.90
N VAL A 96 41.48 -33.88 -4.03
CA VAL A 96 40.11 -33.37 -3.78
C VAL A 96 40.15 -32.13 -2.88
N ALA A 97 41.08 -32.11 -1.93
CA ALA A 97 41.31 -30.96 -1.05
C ALA A 97 41.66 -29.67 -1.82
N SER A 98 42.43 -29.78 -2.90
CA SER A 98 42.83 -28.63 -3.74
C SER A 98 41.65 -27.96 -4.47
N GLN A 99 40.63 -28.72 -4.88
CA GLN A 99 39.45 -28.18 -5.57
C GLN A 99 38.49 -27.43 -4.63
N MET A 100 38.47 -27.76 -3.34
CA MET A 100 37.63 -27.08 -2.35
C MET A 100 38.24 -25.75 -1.86
N ASP A 101 39.56 -25.58 -1.97
CA ASP A 101 40.25 -24.33 -1.62
C ASP A 101 39.98 -23.21 -2.65
N ASP A 102 39.92 -23.56 -3.95
CA ASP A 102 39.50 -22.63 -5.01
C ASP A 102 38.06 -22.11 -4.80
N MET A 103 37.17 -22.93 -4.23
CA MET A 103 35.79 -22.55 -3.92
C MET A 103 35.69 -21.56 -2.74
N LYS A 104 36.67 -21.57 -1.83
CA LYS A 104 36.75 -20.67 -0.67
C LYS A 104 36.88 -19.20 -1.09
N HIS A 105 37.49 -18.94 -2.23
CA HIS A 105 37.61 -17.60 -2.82
C HIS A 105 36.27 -17.02 -3.31
N ILE A 106 35.26 -17.85 -3.58
CA ILE A 106 33.93 -17.39 -4.02
C ILE A 106 33.10 -16.83 -2.84
N SER A 107 33.36 -17.30 -1.62
CA SER A 107 32.62 -16.89 -0.41
C SER A 107 32.92 -15.45 0.04
N GLY A 108 33.99 -14.82 -0.49
CA GLY A 108 34.38 -13.44 -0.18
C GLY A 108 33.70 -12.35 -1.01
N SER A 109 32.91 -12.69 -2.03
CA SER A 109 32.41 -11.72 -3.02
C SER A 109 30.92 -11.34 -2.90
N PHE A 110 30.23 -11.69 -1.82
CA PHE A 110 28.87 -11.19 -1.58
C PHE A 110 28.91 -9.79 -0.94
N ASP A 111 29.59 -8.86 -1.59
CA ASP A 111 29.43 -7.44 -1.33
C ASP A 111 28.20 -7.03 -2.15
N VAL A 112 27.05 -6.91 -1.49
CA VAL A 112 25.81 -6.45 -2.14
C VAL A 112 26.10 -5.03 -2.61
N PRO A 113 26.20 -4.76 -3.92
CA PRO A 113 26.69 -3.47 -4.36
C PRO A 113 25.71 -2.38 -3.91
N ASP A 114 26.22 -1.27 -3.36
CA ASP A 114 25.44 -0.24 -2.64
C ASP A 114 24.12 0.19 -3.31
N HIS A 115 24.04 0.15 -4.65
CA HIS A 115 22.81 0.44 -5.40
C HIS A 115 21.63 -0.51 -5.15
N LEU A 116 21.85 -1.69 -4.56
CA LEU A 116 20.79 -2.63 -4.16
C LEU A 116 20.39 -2.46 -2.69
N LEU A 117 21.12 -1.64 -1.93
CA LEU A 117 20.78 -1.26 -0.56
C LEU A 117 19.93 0.01 -0.52
N ASP A 118 19.67 0.66 -1.67
CA ASP A 118 18.75 1.77 -1.75
C ASP A 118 17.34 1.27 -1.39
N PRO A 119 16.73 1.76 -0.30
CA PRO A 119 15.39 1.34 0.10
C PRO A 119 14.36 1.98 -0.84
N SER A 120 14.38 1.59 -2.11
CA SER A 120 13.27 1.89 -3.00
C SER A 120 12.07 1.09 -2.50
N GLN A 121 10.95 1.77 -2.27
CA GLN A 121 9.69 1.13 -1.95
C GLN A 121 9.42 0.03 -2.99
N PRO A 122 8.97 -1.17 -2.59
CA PRO A 122 8.67 -2.24 -3.54
C PRO A 122 7.78 -1.68 -4.63
N LEU A 123 8.25 -1.69 -5.88
CA LEU A 123 7.38 -1.30 -6.97
C LEU A 123 6.34 -2.40 -7.12
N ASP A 124 5.09 -2.09 -6.75
CA ASP A 124 3.93 -2.99 -6.90
C ASP A 124 3.58 -3.32 -8.36
N TYR A 125 4.37 -2.82 -9.32
CA TYR A 125 4.19 -3.02 -10.75
C TYR A 125 5.54 -3.34 -11.41
N ALA A 126 5.51 -4.25 -12.38
CA ALA A 126 6.65 -4.46 -13.26
C ALA A 126 6.80 -3.23 -14.19
N PRO A 127 7.90 -2.47 -14.13
CA PRO A 127 8.12 -1.35 -15.03
C PRO A 127 8.24 -1.84 -16.48
N LYS A 128 7.73 -1.05 -17.42
CA LYS A 128 7.93 -1.31 -18.86
C LYS A 128 9.43 -1.27 -19.16
N LYS A 129 9.98 -2.28 -19.83
CA LYS A 129 11.42 -2.31 -20.14
C LYS A 129 11.78 -1.31 -21.24
N SER A 130 10.81 -0.89 -22.06
CA SER A 130 10.96 0.17 -23.04
C SER A 130 9.69 1.02 -23.22
N PRO A 131 9.79 2.28 -23.68
CA PRO A 131 8.64 3.20 -23.79
C PRO A 131 7.52 2.73 -24.75
N GLY A 132 7.83 1.81 -25.66
CA GLY A 132 6.88 1.26 -26.64
C GLY A 132 6.36 -0.15 -26.30
N GLU A 133 6.79 -0.73 -25.18
CA GLU A 133 6.35 -2.08 -24.80
C GLU A 133 4.97 -2.05 -24.14
N THR A 134 4.13 -2.98 -24.56
CA THR A 134 2.80 -3.21 -23.99
C THR A 134 2.94 -3.67 -22.54
N GLY A 135 2.25 -3.01 -21.61
CA GLY A 135 2.31 -3.37 -20.19
C GLY A 135 1.63 -4.72 -19.91
N GLN A 136 2.01 -5.40 -18.82
CA GLN A 136 1.49 -6.73 -18.45
C GLN A 136 -0.03 -6.76 -18.18
N LEU A 137 -0.66 -5.61 -17.95
CA LEU A 137 -2.10 -5.45 -17.77
C LEU A 137 -2.82 -4.86 -19.00
N ALA A 138 -2.13 -4.72 -20.13
CA ALA A 138 -2.79 -4.27 -21.34
C ALA A 138 -3.72 -5.36 -21.87
N GLU A 139 -4.87 -4.94 -22.39
CA GLU A 139 -5.89 -5.80 -22.98
C GLU A 139 -5.39 -6.64 -24.17
N ASP A 140 -4.28 -6.23 -24.80
CA ASP A 140 -3.61 -6.93 -25.90
C ASP A 140 -2.34 -7.68 -25.48
N PHE A 141 -2.04 -7.78 -24.18
CA PHE A 141 -0.86 -8.47 -23.69
C PHE A 141 -0.98 -9.99 -23.95
N GLY A 142 -0.10 -10.53 -24.79
CA GLY A 142 -0.11 -11.94 -25.18
C GLY A 142 -1.13 -12.30 -26.28
N LEU A 143 -1.74 -11.30 -26.93
CA LEU A 143 -2.65 -11.53 -28.06
C LEU A 143 -1.97 -11.12 -29.38
N ASP A 144 -1.74 -12.09 -30.27
CA ASP A 144 -1.33 -11.81 -31.64
C ASP A 144 -2.49 -11.13 -32.38
N LYS A 145 -2.27 -9.90 -32.86
CA LYS A 145 -3.21 -9.13 -33.69
C LYS A 145 -3.32 -9.75 -35.09
N THR A 146 -3.88 -10.95 -35.19
CA THR A 146 -4.30 -11.56 -36.45
C THR A 146 -5.82 -11.58 -36.51
N TYR A 147 -6.46 -10.42 -36.41
CA TYR A 147 -7.80 -10.25 -36.93
C TYR A 147 -7.66 -9.59 -38.30
N SER A 148 -7.61 -10.46 -39.31
CA SER A 148 -7.73 -10.10 -40.71
C SER A 148 -8.91 -9.15 -40.87
N THR A 149 -8.62 -7.95 -41.36
CA THR A 149 -9.59 -7.03 -41.93
C THR A 149 -10.37 -7.77 -43.02
N GLN A 150 -11.56 -8.27 -42.69
CA GLN A 150 -12.53 -8.68 -43.70
C GLN A 150 -13.64 -7.64 -43.72
N THR A 151 -13.36 -6.59 -44.49
CA THR A 151 -14.35 -5.70 -45.08
C THR A 151 -15.43 -6.52 -45.79
N SER A 152 -16.69 -6.29 -45.44
CA SER A 152 -17.85 -6.37 -46.34
C SER A 152 -18.91 -5.39 -45.85
#